data_AF-A0A7C9N2N1-F1
#
_entry.id   AF-A0A7C9N2N1-F1
#
_cell.length_a   1.000
_cell.length_b   1.000
_cell.length_c   1.000
_cell.angle_alpha   90.00
_cell.angle_beta   90.00
_cell.angle_gamma   90.00
#
_symmetry.space_group_name_H-M   'P 1'
#
loop_
_entity.id
_entity.type
_entity.pdbx_description
1 polymer ?
#
loop_
_entity_poly.entity_id
_entity_poly.type
_entity_poly.pdbx_seq_one_letter_code
_entity_poly.pdbx_strand_id
1 'polypeptide(L)'
;MTMSTRPADDGGLEITIRLTAAEAEAMQNVPQLMAEAFDSHLWALGMLRTRINSRDPGSPAPVQGDWATALRDVDRLRSRLDAIRTAAIRAFMASDGNAERLAGVLRTDPAEARALWAEMRERPAGDWERWASGGS
;
A
#
# COMPACT_ATOMS: atom_id res chain seq x y z
N MET A 1 -2.93 1.01 16.23
CA MET A 1 -2.20 -0.04 15.50
C MET A 1 -0.80 -0.29 16.09
N THR A 2 -0.28 -1.53 16.04
CA THR A 2 1.14 -1.88 16.29
C THR A 2 1.68 -2.80 15.20
N MET A 3 2.97 -2.69 14.86
CA MET A 3 3.68 -3.61 13.95
C MET A 3 4.91 -4.18 14.66
N SER A 4 5.15 -5.48 14.45
CA SER A 4 6.30 -6.20 15.01
C SER A 4 6.78 -7.26 14.04
N THR A 5 8.06 -7.61 14.14
CA THR A 5 8.65 -8.74 13.44
C THR A 5 9.24 -9.72 14.44
N ARG A 6 9.25 -11.01 14.09
CA ARG A 6 9.96 -12.05 14.83
C ARG A 6 10.51 -13.10 13.88
N PRO A 7 11.58 -13.82 14.24
CA PRO A 7 11.95 -15.05 13.55
C PRO A 7 10.79 -16.06 13.59
N ALA A 8 10.59 -16.77 12.48
CA ALA A 8 9.71 -17.92 12.40
C ALA A 8 10.44 -19.19 12.88
N ASP A 9 9.68 -20.21 13.29
CA ASP A 9 10.24 -21.44 13.87
C ASP A 9 11.06 -22.27 12.86
N ASP A 10 10.83 -22.05 11.56
CA ASP A 10 11.53 -22.68 10.44
C ASP A 10 12.73 -21.86 9.92
N GLY A 11 13.11 -20.79 10.63
CA GLY A 11 14.17 -19.87 10.20
C GLY A 11 13.70 -18.76 9.26
N GLY A 12 12.41 -18.68 8.97
CA GLY A 12 11.78 -17.57 8.24
C GLY A 12 11.62 -16.29 9.07
N LEU A 13 10.83 -15.36 8.54
CA LEU A 13 10.47 -14.09 9.19
C LEU A 13 8.96 -13.96 9.25
N GLU A 14 8.41 -13.72 10.44
CA GLU A 14 7.03 -13.33 10.61
C GLU A 14 6.87 -11.82 10.78
N ILE A 15 5.87 -11.27 10.12
CA ILE A 15 5.43 -9.89 10.23
C ILE A 15 4.01 -9.90 10.82
N THR A 16 3.82 -9.23 11.95
CA THR A 16 2.49 -9.09 12.56
C THR A 16 2.10 -7.61 12.57
N ILE A 17 0.93 -7.31 12.00
CA ILE A 17 0.26 -6.00 12.11
C ILE A 17 -1.01 -6.20 12.91
N ARG A 18 -1.13 -5.50 14.04
CA ARG A 18 -2.28 -5.60 14.93
C ARG A 18 -3.06 -4.29 14.92
N LEU A 19 -4.33 -4.40 14.54
CA LEU A 19 -5.32 -3.32 14.61
C LEU A 19 -5.92 -3.24 16.01
N THR A 20 -6.34 -2.05 16.41
CA THR A 20 -7.30 -1.90 17.53
C THR A 20 -8.68 -2.38 17.09
N ALA A 21 -9.58 -2.62 18.05
CA ALA A 21 -10.96 -2.99 17.73
C ALA A 21 -11.65 -1.93 16.85
N ALA A 22 -11.48 -0.64 17.18
CA ALA A 22 -12.04 0.46 16.40
C ALA A 22 -11.46 0.54 14.97
N GLU A 23 -10.15 0.31 14.81
CA GLU A 23 -9.52 0.26 13.49
C GLU A 23 -10.03 -0.93 12.67
N ALA A 24 -10.17 -2.11 13.28
CA ALA A 24 -10.68 -3.31 12.60
C ALA A 24 -12.14 -3.15 12.16
N GLU A 25 -12.98 -2.55 13.02
CA GLU A 25 -14.37 -2.24 12.70
C GLU A 25 -14.48 -1.25 11.54
N ALA A 26 -13.70 -0.16 11.58
CA ALA A 26 -13.72 0.86 10.54
C ALA A 26 -13.21 0.35 9.18
N MET A 27 -12.18 -0.51 9.19
CA MET A 27 -11.55 -0.99 7.96
C MET A 27 -12.21 -2.24 7.37
N GLN A 28 -13.05 -2.95 8.13
CA GLN A 28 -13.73 -4.17 7.69
C GLN A 28 -12.76 -5.19 7.05
N ASN A 29 -12.96 -5.55 5.77
CA ASN A 29 -12.13 -6.50 5.03
C ASN A 29 -10.91 -5.87 4.32
N VAL A 30 -10.76 -4.54 4.36
CA VAL A 30 -9.62 -3.83 3.74
C VAL A 30 -8.26 -4.35 4.23
N PRO A 31 -8.03 -4.64 5.53
CA PRO A 31 -6.75 -5.12 6.01
C PRO A 31 -6.35 -6.47 5.40
N GLN A 32 -7.32 -7.36 5.19
CA GLN A 32 -7.09 -8.64 4.53
C GLN A 32 -6.65 -8.43 3.08
N LEU A 33 -7.38 -7.59 2.32
CA LEU A 33 -7.04 -7.30 0.92
C LEU A 33 -5.65 -6.64 0.78
N MET A 34 -5.30 -5.74 1.69
CA MET A 34 -3.97 -5.12 1.73
C MET A 34 -2.88 -6.14 2.09
N ALA A 35 -3.14 -7.04 3.03
CA ALA A 35 -2.22 -8.10 3.41
C ALA A 35 -1.96 -9.08 2.25
N GLU A 36 -3.00 -9.51 1.53
CA GLU A 36 -2.87 -10.38 0.34
C GLU A 36 -2.06 -9.72 -0.79
N ALA A 37 -2.28 -8.42 -1.01
CA ALA A 37 -1.52 -7.65 -1.99
C ALA A 37 -0.05 -7.52 -1.56
N PHE A 38 0.22 -7.23 -0.29
CA PHE A 38 1.56 -7.12 0.26
C PHE A 38 2.31 -8.47 0.25
N ASP A 39 1.64 -9.56 0.64
CA ASP A 39 2.17 -10.92 0.54
C ASP A 39 2.63 -11.24 -0.88
N SER A 40 1.82 -10.90 -1.89
CA SER A 40 2.19 -11.14 -3.29
C SER A 40 3.41 -10.33 -3.75
N HIS A 41 3.65 -9.14 -3.20
CA HIS A 41 4.87 -8.38 -3.44
C HIS A 41 6.09 -9.02 -2.79
N LEU A 42 5.95 -9.48 -1.54
CA LEU A 42 7.03 -10.18 -0.84
C LEU A 42 7.37 -11.50 -1.51
N TRP A 43 6.36 -12.25 -1.98
CA TRP A 43 6.54 -13.46 -2.77
C TRP A 43 7.30 -13.16 -4.07
N ALA A 44 6.87 -12.16 -4.86
CA ALA A 44 7.56 -11.77 -6.09
C ALA A 44 9.02 -11.35 -5.83
N LEU A 45 9.29 -10.59 -4.76
CA LEU A 45 10.63 -10.23 -4.34
C LEU A 45 11.47 -11.46 -3.95
N GLY A 46 10.87 -12.39 -3.20
CA GLY A 46 11.48 -13.67 -2.85
C GLY A 46 11.87 -14.47 -4.09
N MET A 47 10.97 -14.60 -5.06
CA MET A 47 11.26 -15.25 -6.35
C MET A 47 12.40 -14.58 -7.12
N LEU A 48 12.41 -13.24 -7.20
CA LEU A 48 13.47 -12.47 -7.86
C LEU A 48 14.85 -12.72 -7.21
N ARG A 49 14.89 -12.84 -5.88
CA ARG A 49 16.13 -12.98 -5.10
C ARG A 49 16.66 -14.42 -5.05
N THR A 50 15.76 -15.39 -4.99
CA THR A 50 16.12 -16.80 -4.78
C THR A 50 16.08 -17.62 -6.06
N ARG A 51 15.37 -17.14 -7.10
CA ARG A 51 15.01 -17.92 -8.29
C ARG A 51 14.22 -19.19 -7.95
N ILE A 52 13.42 -19.16 -6.88
CA ILE A 52 12.56 -20.24 -6.43
C ILE A 52 11.13 -19.70 -6.31
N ASN A 53 10.15 -20.45 -6.82
CA ASN A 53 8.73 -20.17 -6.57
C ASN A 53 8.27 -20.88 -5.28
N SER A 54 8.16 -20.14 -4.17
CA SER A 54 7.75 -20.73 -2.89
C SER A 54 6.28 -21.12 -2.80
N ARG A 55 5.42 -20.65 -3.72
CA ARG A 55 4.00 -21.01 -3.79
C ARG A 55 3.76 -22.31 -4.57
N ASP A 56 4.77 -22.80 -5.29
CA ASP A 56 4.76 -24.10 -5.96
C ASP A 56 6.07 -24.84 -5.71
N PRO A 57 6.25 -25.41 -4.49
CA PRO A 57 7.46 -26.11 -4.10
C PRO A 57 7.50 -27.48 -4.79
N GLY A 58 8.07 -27.51 -5.99
CA GLY A 58 8.18 -28.71 -6.83
C GLY A 58 8.55 -28.38 -8.27
N SER A 59 8.26 -27.15 -8.71
CA SER A 59 8.66 -26.65 -10.02
C SER A 59 10.15 -26.25 -10.05
N PRO A 60 10.84 -26.38 -11.22
CA PRO A 60 12.16 -25.80 -11.44
C PRO A 60 12.12 -24.25 -11.28
N ALA A 61 13.23 -23.56 -11.57
CA ALA A 61 13.28 -22.09 -11.53
C ALA A 61 12.02 -21.45 -12.16
N PRO A 62 11.48 -20.34 -11.58
CA PRO A 62 10.17 -19.81 -11.95
C PRO A 62 9.98 -19.65 -13.45
N VAL A 63 8.85 -20.15 -13.96
CA VAL A 63 8.52 -20.15 -15.38
C VAL A 63 7.78 -18.87 -15.76
N GLN A 64 7.58 -18.65 -17.07
CA GLN A 64 6.89 -17.45 -17.57
C GLN A 64 5.52 -17.21 -16.91
N GLY A 65 4.77 -18.28 -16.63
CA GLY A 65 3.46 -18.19 -15.96
C GLY A 65 3.54 -17.63 -14.53
N ASP A 66 4.60 -17.96 -13.79
CA ASP A 66 4.83 -17.44 -12.44
C ASP A 66 5.09 -15.93 -12.49
N TRP A 67 5.92 -15.48 -13.44
CA TRP A 67 6.21 -14.07 -13.65
C TRP A 67 5.00 -13.28 -14.13
N ALA A 68 4.16 -13.86 -14.99
CA ALA A 68 2.91 -13.23 -15.41
C ALA A 68 1.94 -13.05 -14.22
N THR A 69 1.90 -14.03 -13.32
CA THR A 69 1.09 -13.95 -12.09
C THR A 69 1.64 -12.88 -11.15
N ALA A 70 2.95 -12.88 -10.90
CA ALA A 70 3.61 -11.86 -10.10
C ALA A 70 3.34 -10.44 -10.63
N LEU A 71 3.46 -10.22 -11.94
CA LEU A 71 3.18 -8.92 -12.58
C LEU A 71 1.73 -8.46 -12.35
N ARG A 72 0.76 -9.38 -12.45
CA ARG A 72 -0.65 -9.06 -12.21
C ARG A 72 -0.90 -8.67 -10.75
N ASP A 73 -0.25 -9.36 -9.81
CA ASP A 73 -0.48 -9.15 -8.40
C ASP A 73 0.26 -7.91 -7.86
N VAL A 74 1.47 -7.61 -8.36
CA VAL A 74 2.21 -6.41 -7.92
C VAL A 74 1.54 -5.10 -8.33
N ASP A 75 0.72 -5.11 -9.39
CA ASP A 75 0.01 -3.91 -9.80
C ASP A 75 -1.12 -3.52 -8.82
N ARG A 76 -1.67 -4.50 -8.07
CA ARG A 76 -2.83 -4.31 -7.20
C ARG A 76 -2.59 -3.38 -6.01
N LEU A 77 -1.36 -3.31 -5.49
CA LEU A 77 -1.08 -2.52 -4.29
C LEU A 77 -0.90 -1.03 -4.61
N ARG A 78 -0.32 -0.72 -5.78
CA ARG A 78 0.04 0.66 -6.17
C ARG A 78 -1.16 1.59 -6.14
N SER A 79 -2.25 1.23 -6.82
CA SER A 79 -3.46 2.05 -6.88
C SER A 79 -4.07 2.30 -5.49
N ARG A 80 -3.96 1.33 -4.57
CA ARG A 80 -4.46 1.47 -3.19
C ARG A 80 -3.58 2.42 -2.38
N LEU A 81 -2.26 2.33 -2.50
CA LEU A 81 -1.33 3.25 -1.85
C LEU A 81 -1.49 4.68 -2.37
N ASP A 82 -1.65 4.85 -3.68
CA ASP A 82 -1.90 6.16 -4.29
C ASP A 82 -3.22 6.76 -3.79
N ALA A 83 -4.26 5.93 -3.66
CA ALA A 83 -5.55 6.36 -3.12
C ALA A 83 -5.46 6.80 -1.64
N ILE A 84 -4.78 6.03 -0.80
CA ILE A 84 -4.53 6.38 0.61
C ILE A 84 -3.72 7.68 0.70
N ARG A 85 -2.67 7.82 -0.11
CA ARG A 85 -1.87 9.05 -0.18
C ARG A 85 -2.72 10.25 -0.55
N THR A 86 -3.56 10.12 -1.58
CA THR A 86 -4.46 11.19 -2.03
C THR A 86 -5.43 11.60 -0.92
N ALA A 87 -6.10 10.62 -0.30
CA ALA A 87 -7.03 10.86 0.80
C ALA A 87 -6.34 11.54 2.01
N ALA A 88 -5.12 11.12 2.35
CA ALA A 88 -4.33 11.73 3.41
C ALA A 88 -3.95 13.19 3.10
N ILE A 89 -3.62 13.50 1.84
CA ILE A 89 -3.37 14.89 1.42
C ILE A 89 -4.63 15.73 1.59
N ARG A 90 -5.81 15.23 1.20
CA ARG A 90 -7.07 15.97 1.41
C ARG A 90 -7.41 16.16 2.87
N ALA A 91 -7.20 15.13 3.70
CA ALA A 91 -7.39 15.26 5.15
C ALA A 91 -6.46 16.34 5.73
N PHE A 92 -5.19 16.38 5.28
CA PHE A 92 -4.25 17.43 5.64
C PHE A 92 -4.70 18.84 5.18
N MET A 93 -5.25 18.94 3.96
CA MET A 93 -5.82 20.19 3.45
C MET A 93 -7.01 20.67 4.29
N ALA A 94 -7.87 19.74 4.73
CA ALA A 94 -9.04 20.02 5.55
C ALA A 94 -8.70 20.37 7.00
N SER A 95 -7.50 20.02 7.49
CA SER A 95 -7.03 20.29 8.86
C SER A 95 -6.17 21.56 8.96
N ASP A 96 -6.59 22.64 8.30
CA ASP A 96 -5.87 23.94 8.25
C ASP A 96 -4.42 23.84 7.72
N GLY A 97 -4.15 22.85 6.86
CA GLY A 97 -2.89 22.73 6.12
C GLY A 97 -2.70 23.84 5.08
N ASN A 98 -1.50 23.92 4.50
CA ASN A 98 -1.22 24.76 3.33
C ASN A 98 -0.13 24.12 2.44
N ALA A 99 0.05 24.65 1.24
CA ALA A 99 0.97 24.10 0.24
C ALA A 99 2.44 24.13 0.71
N GLU A 100 2.86 25.18 1.41
CA GLU A 100 4.22 25.30 1.95
C GLU A 100 4.53 24.22 2.99
N ARG A 101 3.59 23.97 3.92
CA ARG A 101 3.70 22.88 4.89
C ARG A 101 3.66 21.52 4.21
N LEU A 102 2.81 21.37 3.18
CA LEU A 102 2.73 20.14 2.39
C LEU A 102 4.07 19.82 1.71
N ALA A 103 4.77 20.83 1.17
CA ALA A 103 6.10 20.66 0.60
C ALA A 103 7.09 20.08 1.62
N GLY A 104 7.08 20.60 2.85
CA GLY A 104 7.91 20.11 3.95
C GLY A 104 7.59 18.66 4.34
N VAL A 105 6.30 18.30 4.41
CA VAL A 105 5.85 16.94 4.75
C VAL A 105 6.23 15.94 3.64
N LEU A 106 5.98 16.30 2.39
CA LEU A 106 6.27 15.44 1.23
C LEU A 106 7.75 15.44 0.82
N ARG A 107 8.56 16.34 1.38
CA ARG A 107 9.97 16.57 1.00
C ARG A 107 10.12 16.83 -0.50
N THR A 108 9.22 17.64 -1.05
CA THR A 108 9.22 18.02 -2.48
C THR A 108 9.44 19.53 -2.64
N ASP A 109 9.67 19.96 -3.88
CA ASP A 109 9.82 21.36 -4.22
C ASP A 109 8.53 22.16 -3.93
N PRO A 110 8.61 23.40 -3.41
CA PRO A 110 7.44 24.22 -3.14
C PRO A 110 6.53 24.48 -4.35
N ALA A 111 7.07 24.56 -5.56
CA ALA A 111 6.27 24.73 -6.77
C ALA A 111 5.48 23.46 -7.09
N GLU A 112 6.09 22.28 -6.94
CA GLU A 112 5.41 20.99 -7.13
C GLU A 112 4.30 20.81 -6.09
N ALA A 113 4.55 21.14 -4.83
CA ALA A 113 3.54 21.08 -3.77
C ALA A 113 2.36 22.04 -4.03
N ARG A 114 2.61 23.23 -4.56
CA ARG A 114 1.55 24.18 -4.94
C ARG A 114 0.73 23.68 -6.12
N ALA A 115 1.38 23.11 -7.13
CA ALA A 115 0.68 22.51 -8.27
C ALA A 115 -0.22 21.35 -7.80
N LEU A 116 0.31 20.47 -6.96
CA LEU A 116 -0.45 19.37 -6.34
C LEU A 116 -1.61 19.90 -5.48
N TRP A 117 -1.39 20.95 -4.68
CA TRP A 117 -2.44 21.57 -3.87
C TRP A 117 -3.59 22.12 -4.71
N ALA A 118 -3.26 22.82 -5.80
CA ALA A 118 -4.25 23.34 -6.74
C ALA A 118 -5.02 22.20 -7.43
N GLU A 119 -4.31 21.18 -7.94
CA GLU A 119 -4.92 20.00 -8.55
C GLU A 119 -5.89 19.31 -7.60
N MET A 120 -5.49 19.07 -6.34
CA MET A 120 -6.36 18.44 -5.36
C MET A 120 -7.56 19.31 -5.03
N ARG A 121 -7.43 20.64 -4.97
CA ARG A 121 -8.56 21.52 -4.69
C ARG A 121 -9.61 21.51 -5.80
N GLU A 122 -9.19 21.44 -7.05
CA GLU A 122 -10.08 21.51 -8.21
C GLU A 122 -10.69 20.16 -8.58
N ARG A 123 -9.95 19.07 -8.37
CA ARG A 123 -10.41 17.72 -8.71
C ARG A 123 -11.32 17.18 -7.60
N PRO A 124 -12.56 16.73 -7.89
CA PRO A 124 -13.38 16.03 -6.90
C PRO A 124 -12.72 14.70 -6.50
N ALA A 125 -13.04 14.21 -5.30
CA ALA A 125 -12.52 12.92 -4.85
C ALA A 125 -12.98 11.78 -5.79
N GLY A 126 -12.03 10.95 -6.22
CA GLY A 126 -12.31 9.79 -7.07
C GLY A 126 -12.85 8.60 -6.27
N ASP A 127 -13.30 7.54 -6.94
CA ASP A 127 -13.85 6.33 -6.29
C ASP A 127 -12.85 5.68 -5.32
N TRP A 128 -11.59 5.53 -5.75
CA TRP A 128 -10.55 4.96 -4.91
C TRP A 128 -10.20 5.82 -3.69
N GLU A 129 -10.32 7.14 -3.83
CA GLU A 129 -10.10 8.07 -2.72
C GLU A 129 -11.27 8.03 -1.71
N ARG A 130 -12.50 7.87 -2.19
CA ARG A 130 -13.66 7.60 -1.33
C ARG A 130 -13.51 6.28 -0.60
N TRP A 131 -13.13 5.22 -1.32
CA TRP A 131 -12.82 3.92 -0.71
C TRP A 131 -11.79 4.06 0.44
N ALA A 132 -10.71 4.82 0.21
CA ALA A 132 -9.67 5.02 1.23
C ALA A 132 -10.13 5.82 2.46
N SER A 133 -11.17 6.64 2.32
CA SER A 133 -11.75 7.45 3.41
C SER A 133 -13.01 6.83 4.04
N GLY A 134 -13.34 5.58 3.69
CA GLY A 134 -14.50 4.85 4.23
C GLY A 134 -15.81 5.15 3.52
N GLY A 135 -15.78 5.83 2.36
CA GLY A 135 -16.91 5.96 1.45
C GLY A 135 -17.14 4.67 0.66
N SER A 136 -18.41 4.28 0.54
CA SER A 136 -18.91 3.16 -0.29
C SER A 136 -18.84 3.45 -1.78
#